data_AF-A0A6G3S2Q6-F1
#
_entry.id   AF-A0A6G3S2Q6-F1
#
_cell.length_a   1.000
_cell.length_b   1.000
_cell.length_c   1.000
_cell.angle_alpha   90.00
_cell.angle_beta   90.00
_cell.angle_gamma   90.00
#
_symmetry.space_group_name_H-M   'P 1'
#
loop_
_entity.id
_entity.type
_entity.pdbx_description
1 polymer ?
#
loop_
_entity_poly.entity_id
_entity_poly.type
_entity_poly.pdbx_seq_one_letter_code
_entity_poly.pdbx_strand_id
1 'polypeptide(L)'
;GAERHTQERLRRFVADASHELRTPVTAVLGYADLHHQGALVVPAQRDRVMNGITAEALRMQRLVDDLLLLARLDSAPARDRDRVDLAAIARDAVCAARVVDPHRLLAVRAEDGAVVHGDAE
;
A
#
# COMPACT_ATOMS: atom_id res chain seq x y z
N GLY A 1 -27.98 -1.76 -2.45
CA GLY A 1 -27.51 -0.37 -2.31
C GLY A 1 -26.00 -0.38 -2.28
N ALA A 2 -25.37 0.70 -2.73
CA ALA A 2 -23.91 0.84 -2.82
C ALA A 2 -23.18 0.46 -1.51
N GLU A 3 -23.74 0.82 -0.35
CA GLU A 3 -23.21 0.48 0.98
C GLU A 3 -23.07 -1.03 1.23
N ARG A 4 -24.06 -1.84 0.82
CA ARG A 4 -23.98 -3.31 0.98
C ARG A 4 -22.85 -3.91 0.14
N HIS A 5 -22.60 -3.34 -1.04
CA HIS A 5 -21.55 -3.82 -1.93
C HIS A 5 -20.15 -3.45 -1.40
N THR A 6 -19.98 -2.25 -0.84
CA THR A 6 -18.73 -1.84 -0.17
C THR A 6 -18.43 -2.72 1.05
N GLN A 7 -19.44 -2.98 1.89
CA GLN A 7 -19.28 -3.83 3.06
C GLN A 7 -18.93 -5.28 2.70
N GLU A 8 -19.53 -5.85 1.65
CA GLU A 8 -19.19 -7.18 1.16
C GLU A 8 -17.76 -7.26 0.61
N ARG A 9 -17.30 -6.22 -0.09
CA ARG A 9 -15.91 -6.13 -0.56
C ARG A 9 -14.92 -6.07 0.59
N LEU A 10 -15.20 -5.27 1.62
CA LEU A 10 -14.33 -5.18 2.80
C LEU A 10 -14.26 -6.52 3.54
N ARG A 11 -15.40 -7.20 3.74
CA ARG A 11 -15.44 -8.52 4.37
C ARG A 11 -14.62 -9.55 3.61
N ARG A 12 -14.72 -9.55 2.27
CA ARG A 12 -13.95 -10.46 1.43
C ARG A 12 -12.45 -10.14 1.51
N PHE A 13 -12.08 -8.87 1.45
CA PHE A 13 -10.70 -8.44 1.59
C PHE A 13 -10.08 -8.84 2.94
N VAL A 14 -10.81 -8.64 4.05
CA VAL A 14 -10.37 -9.05 5.38
C VAL A 14 -10.23 -10.57 5.47
N ALA A 15 -11.13 -11.33 4.87
CA ALA A 15 -11.02 -12.79 4.81
C ALA A 15 -9.76 -13.22 4.04
N ASP A 16 -9.53 -12.64 2.87
CA ASP A 16 -8.36 -12.93 2.03
C ASP A 16 -7.06 -12.58 2.78
N ALA A 17 -6.98 -11.38 3.36
CA ALA A 17 -5.84 -10.96 4.17
C ALA A 17 -5.62 -11.87 5.39
N SER A 18 -6.68 -12.37 6.03
CA SER A 18 -6.57 -13.32 7.15
C SER A 18 -6.00 -14.67 6.70
N HIS A 19 -6.37 -15.13 5.50
CA HIS A 19 -5.80 -16.34 4.91
C HIS A 19 -4.33 -16.12 4.54
N GLU A 20 -4.01 -14.98 3.93
CA GLU A 20 -2.63 -14.64 3.57
C GLU A 20 -1.72 -14.41 4.78
N LEU A 21 -2.24 -13.88 5.89
CA LEU A 21 -1.53 -13.71 7.17
C LEU A 21 -1.28 -15.05 7.88
N ARG A 22 -2.10 -16.08 7.65
CA ARG A 22 -1.90 -17.38 8.30
C ARG A 22 -0.59 -18.03 7.86
N THR A 23 -0.28 -17.98 6.56
CA THR A 23 0.94 -18.57 6.00
C THR A 23 2.23 -18.04 6.64
N PRO A 24 2.50 -16.72 6.72
CA PRO A 24 3.70 -16.21 7.35
C PRO A 24 3.74 -16.47 8.85
N VAL A 25 2.60 -16.41 9.54
CA VAL A 25 2.54 -16.79 10.96
C VAL A 25 2.95 -18.25 11.15
N THR A 26 2.40 -19.16 10.36
CA THR A 26 2.76 -20.59 10.42
C THR A 26 4.25 -20.80 10.10
N ALA A 27 4.82 -20.08 9.13
CA ALA A 27 6.24 -20.17 8.82
C ALA A 27 7.13 -19.69 9.98
N VAL A 28 6.81 -18.55 10.61
CA VAL A 28 7.52 -18.02 11.78
C VAL A 28 7.45 -18.99 12.96
N LEU A 29 6.28 -19.58 13.22
CA LEU A 29 6.13 -20.60 14.26
C LEU A 29 6.98 -21.84 13.96
N GLY A 30 6.99 -22.32 12.72
CA GLY A 30 7.86 -23.44 12.31
C GLY A 30 9.36 -23.14 12.49
N TYR A 31 9.79 -21.91 12.22
CA TYR A 31 11.15 -21.45 12.49
C TYR A 31 11.48 -21.43 13.99
N ALA A 32 10.55 -20.97 14.82
CA ALA A 32 10.71 -20.98 16.28
C ALA A 32 10.78 -22.42 16.83
N ASP A 33 9.96 -23.33 16.32
CA ASP A 33 9.98 -24.75 16.69
C ASP A 33 11.33 -25.40 16.34
N LEU A 34 11.88 -25.15 15.15
CA LEU A 34 13.21 -25.65 14.75
C LEU A 34 14.32 -25.16 15.70
N HIS A 35 14.21 -23.92 16.17
CA HIS A 35 15.15 -23.39 17.15
C HIS A 35 15.00 -24.10 18.51
N HIS A 36 13.77 -24.26 19.00
CA HIS A 36 13.49 -24.91 20.28
C HIS A 36 13.92 -26.38 20.32
N GLN A 37 13.77 -27.09 19.19
CA GLN A 37 14.20 -28.48 19.03
C GLN A 37 15.73 -28.65 18.96
N GLY A 38 16.51 -27.55 18.97
CA GLY A 38 17.95 -27.60 18.81
C GLY A 38 18.40 -28.05 17.42
N ALA A 39 17.52 -28.03 16.41
CA ALA A 39 17.81 -28.48 15.06
C ALA A 39 18.79 -27.55 14.31
N LEU A 40 19.03 -26.35 14.84
CA LEU A 40 19.92 -25.32 14.26
C LEU A 40 21.33 -25.41 14.88
N VAL A 41 22.07 -26.44 14.46
CA VAL A 41 23.36 -26.83 15.03
C VAL A 41 24.54 -26.01 14.50
N VAL A 42 24.46 -25.48 13.28
CA VAL A 42 25.52 -24.62 12.71
C VAL A 42 25.07 -23.17 12.51
N PRO A 43 25.99 -22.18 12.59
CA PRO A 43 25.65 -20.76 12.43
C PRO A 43 24.86 -20.46 11.15
N ALA A 44 25.28 -21.03 10.01
CA ALA A 44 24.60 -20.83 8.72
C ALA A 44 23.15 -21.34 8.66
N GLN A 45 22.73 -22.27 9.54
CA GLN A 45 21.32 -22.66 9.66
C GLN A 45 20.53 -21.61 10.44
N ARG A 46 21.12 -21.06 11.51
CA ARG A 46 20.51 -20.00 12.31
C ARG A 46 20.31 -18.75 11.47
N ASP A 47 21.32 -18.34 10.70
CA ASP A 47 21.23 -17.18 9.82
C ASP A 47 20.12 -17.34 8.79
N ARG A 48 20.00 -18.53 8.17
CA ARG A 48 18.90 -18.83 7.24
C ARG A 48 17.52 -18.72 7.89
N VAL A 49 17.38 -19.25 9.11
CA VAL A 49 16.12 -19.16 9.86
C VAL A 49 15.80 -17.71 10.23
N MET A 50 16.78 -16.94 10.73
CA MET A 50 16.58 -15.53 11.08
C MET A 50 16.22 -14.67 9.86
N ASN A 51 16.83 -14.94 8.71
CA ASN A 51 16.47 -14.31 7.44
C ASN A 51 15.04 -14.69 7.02
N GLY A 52 14.65 -15.95 7.19
CA GLY A 52 13.28 -16.42 6.97
C GLY A 52 12.27 -15.69 7.86
N ILE A 53 12.50 -15.64 9.17
CA ILE A 53 11.65 -14.89 10.11
C ILE A 53 11.50 -13.43 9.69
N THR A 54 12.60 -12.78 9.34
CA THR A 54 12.59 -11.37 8.90
C THR A 54 11.77 -11.19 7.62
N ALA A 55 11.93 -12.08 6.65
CA ALA A 55 11.18 -12.04 5.39
C ALA A 55 9.66 -12.21 5.61
N GLU A 56 9.27 -13.15 6.48
CA GLU A 56 7.87 -13.40 6.81
C GLU A 56 7.27 -12.24 7.63
N ALA A 57 8.03 -11.65 8.55
CA ALA A 57 7.63 -10.46 9.29
C ALA A 57 7.38 -9.26 8.37
N LEU A 58 8.26 -9.02 7.40
CA LEU A 58 8.07 -7.98 6.37
C LEU A 58 6.84 -8.26 5.49
N ARG A 59 6.51 -9.54 5.21
CA ARG A 59 5.29 -9.88 4.48
C ARG A 59 4.04 -9.58 5.31
N MET A 60 4.05 -9.90 6.61
CA MET A 60 2.95 -9.54 7.52
C MET A 60 2.79 -8.03 7.65
N GLN A 61 3.89 -7.28 7.73
CA GLN A 61 3.84 -5.81 7.79
C GLN A 61 3.13 -5.23 6.56
N ARG A 62 3.48 -5.67 5.35
CA ARG A 62 2.80 -5.21 4.11
C ARG A 62 1.30 -5.50 4.13
N LEU A 63 0.89 -6.69 4.55
CA LEU A 63 -0.54 -7.05 4.65
C LEU A 63 -1.29 -6.14 5.65
N VAL A 64 -0.66 -5.81 6.78
CA VAL A 64 -1.23 -4.87 7.77
C VAL A 64 -1.31 -3.45 7.20
N ASP A 65 -0.28 -2.99 6.51
CA ASP A 65 -0.27 -1.65 5.88
C ASP A 65 -1.36 -1.54 4.81
N ASP A 66 -1.56 -2.58 3.99
CA ASP A 66 -2.62 -2.63 2.98
C ASP A 66 -4.03 -2.60 3.63
N LEU A 67 -4.22 -3.32 4.74
CA LEU A 67 -5.46 -3.28 5.52
C LEU A 67 -5.73 -1.89 6.09
N LEU A 68 -4.71 -1.24 6.64
CA LEU A 68 -4.82 0.12 7.18
C LEU A 68 -5.09 1.15 6.08
N LEU A 69 -4.48 1.00 4.90
CA LEU A 69 -4.76 1.86 3.75
C LEU A 69 -6.22 1.73 3.31
N LEU A 70 -6.74 0.51 3.20
CA LEU A 70 -8.13 0.29 2.83
C LEU A 70 -9.11 0.83 3.87
N ALA A 71 -8.83 0.65 5.16
CA ALA A 71 -9.66 1.21 6.22
C ALA A 71 -9.72 2.75 6.13
N ARG A 72 -8.60 3.41 5.80
CA ARG A 72 -8.57 4.87 5.58
C ARG A 72 -9.34 5.29 4.34
N LEU A 73 -9.26 4.53 3.25
CA LEU A 73 -10.00 4.81 2.02
C LEU A 73 -11.52 4.62 2.21
N ASP A 74 -11.94 3.67 3.04
CA ASP A 74 -13.36 3.46 3.37
C ASP A 74 -13.90 4.51 4.35
N SER A 75 -13.06 5.01 5.26
CA SER A 75 -13.41 6.08 6.20
C SER A 75 -13.24 7.48 5.63
N ALA A 76 -12.66 7.62 4.44
CA ALA A 76 -12.50 8.91 3.79
C ALA A 76 -13.90 9.49 3.52
N PRO A 77 -14.21 10.70 4.01
CA PRO A 77 -15.45 11.38 3.64
C PRO A 77 -15.57 11.42 2.12
N ALA A 78 -16.80 11.42 1.60
CA ALA A 78 -17.00 11.82 0.21
C ALA A 78 -16.39 13.21 0.04
N ARG A 79 -15.20 13.27 -0.58
CA ARG A 79 -14.53 14.52 -0.92
C ARG A 79 -15.44 15.25 -1.90
N ASP A 80 -15.70 16.53 -1.64
CA ASP A 80 -16.57 17.33 -2.50
C ASP A 80 -15.96 17.36 -3.89
N ARG A 81 -16.70 16.84 -4.87
CA ARG A 81 -16.21 16.72 -6.25
C ARG A 81 -16.48 18.01 -6.99
N ASP A 82 -15.52 18.91 -6.92
CA ASP A 82 -15.61 20.19 -7.60
C ASP A 82 -15.10 20.12 -9.04
N ARG A 83 -15.35 21.20 -9.78
CA ARG A 83 -14.78 21.40 -11.11
C ARG A 83 -13.29 21.70 -10.96
N VAL A 84 -12.46 20.75 -11.37
CA VAL A 84 -11.00 20.82 -11.30
C VAL A 84 -10.42 21.10 -12.69
N ASP A 85 -9.65 22.18 -12.82
CA ASP A 85 -8.87 22.48 -14.03
C ASP A 85 -7.57 21.65 -14.03
N LEU A 86 -7.53 20.59 -14.84
CA LEU A 86 -6.35 19.72 -14.96
C LEU A 86 -5.15 20.46 -15.55
N ALA A 87 -5.38 21.48 -16.39
CA ALA A 87 -4.30 22.28 -16.94
C ALA A 87 -3.62 23.12 -15.85
N ALA A 88 -4.37 23.57 -14.84
CA ALA A 88 -3.81 24.26 -13.68
C ALA A 88 -2.95 23.33 -12.82
N ILE A 89 -3.47 22.15 -12.46
CA ILE A 89 -2.73 21.15 -11.68
C ILE A 89 -1.43 20.74 -12.38
N ALA A 90 -1.48 20.46 -13.68
CA ALA A 90 -0.31 20.06 -14.44
C ALA A 90 0.76 21.17 -14.47
N ARG A 91 0.34 22.45 -14.55
CA ARG A 91 1.24 23.60 -14.49
C ARG A 91 1.90 23.71 -13.11
N ASP A 92 1.13 23.54 -12.03
CA ASP A 92 1.65 23.59 -10.66
C ASP A 92 2.66 22.48 -10.38
N ALA A 93 2.37 21.25 -10.83
CA ALA A 93 3.30 20.13 -10.73
C ALA A 93 4.61 20.38 -11.50
N VAL A 94 4.54 20.97 -12.69
CA VAL A 94 5.73 21.37 -13.46
C VAL A 94 6.51 22.47 -12.75
N CYS A 95 5.85 23.45 -12.15
CA CYS A 95 6.49 24.48 -11.34
C CYS A 95 7.22 23.86 -10.13
N ALA A 96 6.57 22.97 -9.38
CA ALA A 96 7.18 22.28 -8.25
C ALA A 96 8.39 21.43 -8.69
N ALA A 97 8.28 20.70 -9.81
CA ALA A 97 9.38 19.91 -10.35
C ALA A 97 10.59 20.77 -10.76
N ARG A 98 10.36 21.99 -11.27
CA ARG A 98 11.44 22.94 -11.62
C ARG A 98 12.16 23.52 -10.41
N VAL A 99 11.48 23.62 -9.26
CA VAL A 99 12.13 24.01 -7.99
C VAL A 99 13.13 22.95 -7.55
N VAL A 100 12.78 21.66 -7.74
CA VAL A 100 13.64 20.53 -7.38
C VAL A 100 14.79 20.36 -8.38
N ASP A 101 14.52 20.51 -9.68
CA ASP A 101 15.52 20.43 -10.75
C ASP A 101 15.26 21.48 -11.85
N PRO A 102 16.00 22.62 -11.82
CA PRO A 102 15.82 23.71 -12.77
C PRO A 102 16.16 23.36 -14.23
N HIS A 103 16.96 22.32 -14.45
CA HIS A 103 17.40 21.92 -15.80
C HIS A 103 16.42 20.95 -16.47
N ARG A 104 15.41 20.47 -15.73
CA ARG A 104 14.42 19.53 -16.23
C ARG A 104 13.47 20.21 -17.22
N LEU A 105 13.59 19.82 -18.50
CA LEU A 105 12.74 20.35 -19.57
C LEU A 105 11.36 19.68 -19.55
N LEU A 106 10.40 20.34 -18.90
CA LEU A 106 9.00 19.92 -18.83
C LEU A 106 8.11 20.95 -19.54
N ALA A 107 7.17 20.46 -20.35
CA ALA A 107 6.16 21.25 -21.04
C ALA A 107 4.77 20.67 -20.78
N VAL A 108 3.81 21.54 -20.47
CA VAL A 108 2.38 21.18 -20.33
C VAL A 108 1.67 21.56 -21.62
N ARG A 109 0.94 20.62 -22.21
CA ARG A 109 0.00 20.86 -23.30
C ARG A 109 -1.37 20.38 -22.85
N ALA A 110 -2.35 21.26 -22.88
CA ALA A 110 -3.73 20.95 -22.52
C ALA A 110 -4.68 21.58 -23.54
N GLU A 111 -5.80 20.90 -23.80
CA GLU A 111 -6.89 21.44 -24.59
C GLU A 111 -7.71 22.45 -23.77
N ASP A 112 -8.38 23.37 -24.45
CA ASP A 112 -9.27 24.33 -23.80
C ASP A 112 -10.42 23.58 -23.10
N GLY A 113 -10.64 23.90 -21.82
CA GLY A 113 -11.72 23.28 -21.04
C GLY A 113 -11.41 21.88 -20.51
N ALA A 114 -10.14 21.56 -20.26
CA ALA A 114 -9.69 20.34 -19.56
C ALA A 114 -10.12 20.30 -18.07
N VAL A 115 -11.44 20.36 -17.83
CA VAL A 115 -12.06 20.42 -16.51
C VAL A 115 -12.76 19.10 -16.21
N VAL A 116 -12.48 18.52 -15.04
CA VAL A 116 -13.10 17.27 -14.58
C VAL A 116 -13.79 17.47 -13.23
N HIS A 117 -14.78 16.62 -12.91
CA HIS A 117 -15.30 16.53 -11.55
C HIS A 117 -14.40 15.62 -10.72
N GLY A 118 -13.58 16.25 -9.88
CA GLY A 118 -12.52 15.59 -9.14
C GLY A 118 -12.31 16.24 -7.79
N ASP A 119 -11.32 15.73 -7.10
CA ASP A 119 -10.78 16.36 -5.91
C ASP A 119 -9.54 17.16 -6.30
N ALA A 120 -9.42 18.38 -5.78
CA ALA A 120 -8.29 19.27 -6.03
C ALA A 120 -7.15 19.11 -5.00
N GLU A 121 -7.35 18.36 -3.91
CA GLU A 121 -6.34 17.99 -2.89
C GLU A 121 -5.73 16.59 -3.08
#